data_AF-A0A9D6UHI9-F1
#
_entry.id   AF-A0A9D6UHI9-F1
#
_cell.length_a   1.000
_cell.length_b   1.000
_cell.length_c   1.000
_cell.angle_alpha   90.00
_cell.angle_beta   90.00
_cell.angle_gamma   90.00
#
_symmetry.space_group_name_H-M   'P 1'
#
loop_
_entity.id
_entity.type
_entity.pdbx_description
1 polymer ?
#
loop_
_entity_poly.entity_id
_entity_poly.type
_entity_poly.pdbx_seq_one_letter_code
_entity_poly.pdbx_strand_id
1 'polypeptide(L)' 'RHDTARHMGYDGPASGLLDADTNLAFAVPYLANAYKVSGGDEGRAIKLYAGGYYYEAKRKRMLDELVTSASQ' A
#
# COMPACT_ATOMS: atom_id res chain seq x y z
N ARG A 1 -19.17 5.94 -5.85
CA ARG A 1 -18.50 4.71 -6.30
C ARG A 1 -17.58 4.28 -5.17
N HIS A 2 -18.02 3.28 -4.41
CA HIS A 2 -17.51 2.86 -3.10
C HIS A 2 -17.19 1.36 -3.17
N ASP A 3 -16.39 0.98 -4.17
CA ASP A 3 -16.29 -0.43 -4.58
C ASP A 3 -14.93 -1.07 -4.21
N THR A 4 -13.97 -0.28 -3.74
CA THR A 4 -12.58 -0.74 -3.55
C THR A 4 -12.30 -1.33 -2.17
N ALA A 5 -12.99 -0.89 -1.11
CA ALA A 5 -12.72 -1.34 0.26
C ALA A 5 -13.09 -2.82 0.49
N ARG A 6 -14.19 -3.29 -0.11
CA ARG A 6 -14.71 -4.65 0.10
C ARG A 6 -13.90 -5.77 -0.57
N HIS A 7 -13.11 -5.48 -1.59
CA HIS A 7 -12.36 -6.52 -2.32
C HIS A 7 -11.01 -6.89 -1.69
N MET A 8 -10.56 -6.16 -0.67
CA MET A 8 -9.28 -6.39 0.01
C MET A 8 -9.43 -7.04 1.40
N GLY A 9 -10.65 -7.41 1.80
CA GLY A 9 -10.92 -8.05 3.10
C GLY A 9 -10.88 -7.10 4.31
N TYR A 10 -10.98 -5.79 4.08
CA TYR A 10 -10.88 -4.75 5.09
C TYR A 10 -12.19 -3.94 5.16
N ASP A 11 -12.95 -4.10 6.25
CA ASP A 11 -14.22 -3.39 6.52
C ASP A 11 -14.02 -2.14 7.41
N GLY A 12 -12.77 -1.74 7.63
CA GLY A 12 -12.42 -0.61 8.48
C GLY A 12 -12.34 0.72 7.70
N PRO A 13 -12.74 1.85 8.29
CA PRO A 13 -12.55 3.17 7.68
C PRO A 13 -11.05 3.54 7.59
N ALA A 14 -10.71 4.48 6.71
CA ALA A 14 -9.34 5.03 6.58
C ALA A 14 -8.80 5.64 7.89
N SER A 15 -9.69 5.95 8.84
CA SER A 15 -9.36 6.36 10.21
C SER A 15 -8.79 5.24 11.08
N GLY A 16 -8.89 3.97 10.69
CA GLY A 16 -8.27 2.84 11.40
C GLY A 16 -6.74 2.84 11.37
N LEU A 17 -6.13 3.64 10.47
CA LEU A 17 -4.68 3.88 10.39
C LEU A 17 -4.13 4.81 11.49
N LEU A 18 -4.99 5.37 12.33
CA LEU A 18 -4.59 6.19 13.47
C LEU A 18 -4.19 5.35 14.69
N ASP A 19 -4.48 4.05 14.67
CA ASP A 19 -3.98 3.08 15.63
C ASP A 19 -2.57 2.63 15.26
N ALA A 20 -1.62 2.73 16.19
CA ALA A 20 -0.20 2.50 15.91
C ALA A 20 0.09 1.04 15.51
N ASP A 21 -0.61 0.07 16.12
CA ASP A 21 -0.43 -1.35 15.82
C ASP A 21 -0.98 -1.68 14.42
N THR A 22 -2.13 -1.11 14.06
CA THR A 22 -2.71 -1.22 12.70
C THR A 22 -1.85 -0.51 11.65
N ASN A 23 -1.24 0.62 12.00
CA ASN A 23 -0.36 1.37 11.11
C ASN A 23 0.95 0.60 10.84
N LEU A 24 1.55 0.01 11.88
CA LEU A 24 2.73 -0.85 11.74
C LEU A 24 2.43 -2.11 10.93
N ALA A 25 1.27 -2.74 11.16
CA ALA A 25 0.89 -3.96 10.45
C ALA A 25 0.59 -3.73 8.96
N PHE A 26 -0.02 -2.59 8.59
CA PHE A 26 -0.53 -2.39 7.23
C PHE A 26 0.05 -1.20 6.47
N ALA A 27 0.25 -0.05 7.14
CA ALA A 27 0.75 1.15 6.47
C ALA A 27 2.25 1.11 6.21
N VAL A 28 3.06 0.56 7.12
CA VAL A 28 4.52 0.45 6.92
C VAL A 28 4.88 -0.43 5.71
N PRO A 29 4.36 -1.67 5.57
CA PRO A 29 4.60 -2.47 4.37
C PRO A 29 4.07 -1.79 3.09
N TYR A 30 2.93 -1.10 3.17
CA TYR A 30 2.34 -0.39 2.04
C TYR A 30 3.21 0.80 1.59
N LEU A 31 3.80 1.54 2.53
CA LEU A 31 4.76 2.61 2.22
C LEU A 31 6.07 2.06 1.65
N ALA A 32 6.60 0.97 2.22
CA ALA A 32 7.80 0.30 1.71
C ALA A 32 7.61 -0.16 0.25
N ASN A 33 6.45 -0.71 -0.07
CA ASN A 33 6.08 -1.06 -1.43
C ASN A 33 5.98 0.15 -2.36
N ALA A 34 5.36 1.24 -1.91
CA ALA A 34 5.29 2.48 -2.68
C ALA A 34 6.68 3.03 -3.00
N TYR A 35 7.61 2.97 -2.04
CA TYR A 35 9.01 3.38 -2.22
C TYR A 35 9.78 2.45 -3.17
N LYS A 36 9.55 1.13 -3.08
CA LYS A 36 10.14 0.18 -4.02
C LYS A 36 9.65 0.46 -5.45
N VAL A 37 8.34 0.63 -5.64
CA VAL A 37 7.73 0.91 -6.95
C VAL A 37 8.14 2.28 -7.49
N SER A 38 8.36 3.27 -6.62
CA SER A 38 8.88 4.58 -7.04
C SER A 38 10.32 4.52 -7.55
N GLY A 39 11.06 3.45 -7.23
CA GLY A 39 12.48 3.32 -7.55
C GLY A 39 13.37 4.09 -6.57
N GLY A 40 12.93 4.25 -5.32
CA GLY A 40 13.67 4.99 -4.30
C GLY A 40 13.41 6.51 -4.27
N ASP A 41 12.52 7.01 -5.12
CA ASP A 41 12.12 8.42 -5.12
C ASP A 41 11.04 8.65 -4.04
N GLU A 42 11.37 9.44 -3.02
CA GLU A 42 10.48 9.74 -1.89
C GLU A 42 9.23 10.53 -2.31
N GLY A 43 9.39 11.57 -3.15
CA GLY A 43 8.28 12.40 -3.60
C GLY A 43 7.27 11.63 -4.44
N ARG A 44 7.75 10.69 -5.26
CA ARG A 44 6.91 9.77 -6.02
C ARG A 44 6.34 8.68 -5.11
N ALA A 45 7.08 8.19 -4.11
CA ALA A 45 6.56 7.23 -3.14
C ALA A 45 5.37 7.79 -2.37
N ILE A 46 5.42 9.05 -1.92
CA ILE A 46 4.31 9.72 -1.23
C ILE A 46 3.06 9.77 -2.12
N LYS A 47 3.23 10.16 -3.40
CA LYS A 47 2.12 10.20 -4.36
C LYS A 47 1.53 8.80 -4.60
N LEU A 48 2.38 7.79 -4.69
CA LEU A 48 2.01 6.39 -4.88
C LEU A 48 1.33 5.77 -3.65
N TYR A 49 1.76 6.15 -2.45
CA TYR A 49 1.15 5.76 -1.19
C TYR A 49 -0.26 6.36 -1.08
N ALA A 50 -0.42 7.65 -1.38
CA ALA A 50 -1.71 8.33 -1.33
C ALA A 50 -2.69 7.90 -2.44
N GLY A 51 -2.19 7.72 -3.68
CA GLY A 51 -3.00 7.47 -4.87
C GLY A 51 -3.14 5.99 -5.26
N GLY A 52 -2.35 5.11 -4.65
CA GLY A 52 -2.25 3.70 -5.02
C GLY A 52 -1.22 3.44 -6.12
N TYR A 53 -0.43 2.38 -5.95
CA TYR A 53 0.70 2.04 -6.82
C TYR A 53 0.50 0.77 -7.65
N TYR A 54 -0.67 0.12 -7.57
CA TYR A 54 -0.94 -1.16 -8.24
C TYR A 54 -0.61 -1.14 -9.74
N TYR A 55 -1.10 -0.13 -10.47
CA TYR A 55 -0.87 -0.04 -11.91
C TYR A 55 0.59 0.21 -12.26
N GLU A 56 1.31 0.95 -11.42
CA GLU A 56 2.76 1.18 -11.61
C GLU A 56 3.56 -0.08 -11.33
N ALA A 57 3.24 -0.78 -10.24
CA ALA A 57 3.84 -2.08 -9.92
C ALA A 57 3.59 -3.09 -11.05
N LYS A 58 2.36 -3.14 -11.59
CA LYS A 58 2.02 -4.00 -12.73
C LYS A 58 2.81 -3.63 -13.99
N ARG A 59 2.90 -2.33 -14.33
CA ARG A 59 3.70 -1.85 -15.48
C ARG A 59 5.16 -2.25 -15.36
N LYS A 60 5.70 -2.22 -14.14
CA LYS A 60 7.08 -2.60 -13.83
C LYS A 60 7.29 -4.10 -13.59
N ARG A 61 6.22 -4.92 -13.63
CA ARG A 61 6.22 -6.35 -13.27
C ARG A 61 6.72 -6.65 -11.85
N MET A 62 6.46 -5.74 -10.92
CA MET A 62 6.92 -5.81 -9.52
C MET A 62 5.84 -6.32 -8.56
N LEU A 63 4.72 -6.86 -9.06
CA LEU A 63 3.61 -7.29 -8.20
C LEU A 63 4.04 -8.41 -7.23
N ASP A 64 4.90 -9.31 -7.68
CA ASP A 64 5.40 -10.44 -6.88
C ASP A 64 6.47 -10.02 -5.86
N GLU A 65 7.00 -8.80 -5.98
CA GLU A 65 8.01 -8.23 -5.08
C GLU A 65 7.40 -7.40 -3.95
N LEU A 66 6.08 -7.23 -3.94
CA LEU A 66 5.38 -6.44 -2.93
C LEU A 66 5.29 -7.22 -1.62
N VAL A 67 5.68 -6.57 -0.53
CA VAL A 67 5.53 -7.10 0.83
C VAL A 67 4.06 -7.01 1.23
N THR A 68 3.44 -8.13 1.57
CA THR A 68 2.10 -8.14 2.17
C THR A 68 2.20 -8.44 3.66
N SER A 69 1.31 -7.83 4.45
CA SER A 69 1.24 -8.05 5.90
C SER A 69 0.83 -9.47 6.30
N ALA A 70 0.34 -10.27 5.36
CA ALA A 70 -0.01 -11.69 5.53
C ALA A 70 1.16 -12.65 5.27
N SER A 71 2.38 -12.16 5.00
CA SER A 71 3.56 -12.99 4.71
C SER A 71 4.45 -13.27 5.93
N GLN A 72 3.88 -13.31 7.14
CA GLN A 72 4.52 -13.86 8.35
C GLN A 72 3.84 -15.18 8.72
#